data_AF-A0A1V4QNN3-F1
#
_entry.id   AF-A0A1V4QNN3-F1
#
_cell.length_a   1.000
_cell.length_b   1.000
_cell.length_c   1.000
_cell.angle_alpha   90.00
_cell.angle_beta   90.00
_cell.angle_gamma   90.00
#
_symmetry.space_group_name_H-M   'P 1'
#
loop_
_entity.id
_entity.type
_entity.pdbx_description
1 polymer ?
#
loop_
_entity_poly.entity_id
_entity_poly.type
_entity_poly.pdbx_seq_one_letter_code
_entity_poly.pdbx_strand_id
1 'polypeptide(L)'
;MQFRRGKWSAALALGFIFIGVMALAVSCSGPLCNKHLYIFRETPEKSPHEVTALLITDPKLATALVPEAADRIQQGLPWAPEQLEQPRDAYRLSLINVDGRKVYQGQCLDTLITDVCEVRAGNRRLSVQVMLYGPWGRRSLGQDVQVNLKAQTVYFLDIVGSGDREGAVQVKLEPLRNYTPEFRQRLLDWQRAHTTGRSLD
;
A
#
# COMPACT_ATOMS: atom_id res chain seq x y z
N MET A 1 -28.60 -63.56 9.57
CA MET A 1 -29.89 -63.68 8.87
C MET A 1 -30.63 -62.35 8.98
N GLN A 2 -31.26 -61.95 7.87
CA GLN A 2 -31.87 -60.64 7.60
C GLN A 2 -33.18 -60.35 8.37
N PHE A 3 -33.58 -59.07 8.27
CA PHE A 3 -34.94 -58.46 8.23
C PHE A 3 -35.35 -57.65 9.47
N ARG A 4 -36.06 -56.51 9.40
CA ARG A 4 -36.35 -55.41 8.44
C ARG A 4 -37.45 -54.55 9.11
N ARG A 5 -37.56 -53.27 8.71
CA ARG A 5 -38.74 -52.37 8.81
C ARG A 5 -39.05 -51.86 10.23
N GLY A 6 -39.19 -50.54 10.45
CA GLY A 6 -40.16 -49.58 9.88
C GLY A 6 -40.90 -48.96 11.09
N LYS A 7 -41.51 -47.78 11.12
CA LYS A 7 -41.94 -46.76 10.17
C LYS A 7 -42.11 -45.45 10.98
N TRP A 8 -41.85 -44.32 10.32
CA TRP A 8 -42.66 -43.10 10.26
C TRP A 8 -43.74 -42.85 11.33
N SER A 9 -43.67 -41.69 11.99
CA SER A 9 -44.79 -40.74 12.23
C SER A 9 -44.22 -39.45 12.81
N ALA A 10 -44.31 -38.35 12.05
CA ALA A 10 -45.25 -37.24 12.29
C ALA A 10 -44.67 -36.23 13.33
N ALA A 11 -44.00 -35.18 12.89
CA ALA A 11 -44.56 -33.93 12.37
C ALA A 11 -44.98 -32.95 13.48
N LEU A 12 -44.53 -31.70 13.29
CA LEU A 12 -45.08 -30.46 13.84
C LEU A 12 -44.85 -30.18 15.31
N ALA A 13 -43.98 -29.21 15.60
CA ALA A 13 -44.41 -27.87 16.02
C ALA A 13 -43.26 -27.15 16.72
N LEU A 14 -42.61 -26.23 16.00
CA LEU A 14 -41.82 -25.08 16.47
C LEU A 14 -41.14 -24.54 15.20
N GLY A 15 -41.77 -23.74 14.35
CA GLY A 15 -42.69 -22.66 14.70
C GLY A 15 -41.87 -21.46 15.18
N PHE A 16 -41.31 -20.73 14.21
CA PHE A 16 -40.93 -19.31 14.25
C PHE A 16 -40.25 -18.80 15.52
N ILE A 17 -38.95 -18.49 15.42
CA ILE A 17 -38.31 -17.20 15.77
C ILE A 17 -36.81 -17.41 15.53
N PHE A 18 -36.33 -17.01 14.36
CA PHE A 18 -35.04 -16.33 14.09
C PHE A 18 -34.86 -16.25 12.56
N ILE A 19 -35.81 -15.59 11.91
CA ILE A 19 -35.59 -14.94 10.63
C ILE A 19 -34.88 -13.63 10.99
N GLY A 20 -33.55 -13.64 10.98
CA GLY A 20 -32.75 -12.48 11.31
C GLY A 20 -31.29 -12.87 11.47
N VAL A 21 -30.46 -12.39 10.56
CA VAL A 21 -28.98 -12.52 10.57
C VAL A 21 -28.43 -13.85 10.03
N MET A 22 -28.75 -14.20 8.78
CA MET A 22 -27.86 -15.00 7.90
C MET A 22 -27.95 -14.48 6.46
N ALA A 23 -27.95 -13.15 6.31
CA ALA A 23 -27.93 -12.44 5.03
C ALA A 23 -26.65 -11.60 4.84
N LEU A 24 -25.58 -11.87 5.61
CA LEU A 24 -24.31 -11.11 5.53
C LEU A 24 -23.05 -11.98 5.42
N ALA A 25 -23.20 -13.25 5.07
CA ALA A 25 -22.07 -14.13 4.72
C ALA A 25 -22.06 -14.45 3.21
N VAL A 26 -22.48 -13.51 2.36
CA VAL A 26 -21.98 -13.47 0.97
C VAL A 26 -20.55 -12.92 1.06
N SER A 27 -19.67 -13.75 1.61
CA SER A 27 -18.23 -13.60 1.56
C SER A 27 -17.86 -13.41 0.10
N CYS A 28 -17.14 -12.34 -0.22
CA CYS A 28 -16.50 -12.11 -1.52
C CYS A 28 -15.71 -13.36 -1.95
N SER A 29 -16.36 -14.26 -2.67
CA SER A 29 -15.79 -15.45 -3.31
C SER A 29 -15.74 -15.29 -4.83
N GLY A 30 -15.56 -14.05 -5.30
CA GLY A 30 -15.20 -13.77 -6.69
C GLY A 30 -13.67 -13.80 -6.87
N PRO A 31 -13.15 -14.23 -8.03
CA PRO A 31 -11.72 -14.20 -8.36
C PRO A 31 -11.13 -12.78 -8.52
N LEU A 32 -11.88 -11.73 -8.16
CA LEU A 32 -11.54 -10.33 -8.38
C LEU A 32 -10.74 -9.67 -7.25
N CYS A 33 -10.53 -10.36 -6.12
CA CYS A 33 -9.75 -9.86 -4.99
C CYS A 33 -8.31 -10.42 -4.95
N ASN A 34 -7.71 -10.70 -6.10
CA ASN A 34 -6.26 -10.86 -6.14
C ASN A 34 -5.65 -9.48 -5.89
N LYS A 35 -5.01 -9.30 -4.73
CA LYS A 35 -4.25 -8.11 -4.36
C LYS A 35 -3.02 -7.98 -5.27
N HIS A 36 -3.23 -7.55 -6.51
CA HIS A 36 -2.15 -7.10 -7.35
C HIS A 36 -1.73 -5.72 -6.84
N LEU A 37 -0.53 -5.63 -6.29
CA LEU A 37 0.07 -4.34 -6.01
C LEU A 37 0.55 -3.78 -7.35
N TYR A 38 -0.18 -2.83 -7.92
CA TYR A 38 0.18 -2.18 -9.17
C TYR A 38 1.12 -1.00 -8.90
N ILE A 39 1.98 -0.69 -9.87
CA ILE A 39 2.56 0.66 -9.97
C ILE A 39 1.41 1.61 -10.25
N PHE A 40 1.07 2.44 -9.27
CA PHE A 40 0.00 3.42 -9.47
C PHE A 40 0.47 4.51 -10.41
N ARG A 41 -0.41 4.93 -11.30
CA ARG A 41 -0.15 6.08 -12.18
C ARG A 41 -1.05 7.22 -11.77
N GLU A 42 -0.49 8.41 -11.76
CA GLU A 42 -1.26 9.65 -11.61
C GLU A 42 -2.39 9.73 -12.65
N THR A 43 -2.13 9.28 -13.88
CA THR A 43 -3.11 9.18 -14.97
C THR A 43 -3.24 7.73 -15.44
N PRO A 44 -4.46 7.21 -15.70
CA PRO A 44 -4.64 5.84 -16.18
C PRO A 44 -4.04 5.61 -17.58
N GLU A 45 -3.87 6.66 -18.37
CA GLU A 45 -3.18 6.62 -19.66
C GLU A 45 -1.70 6.25 -19.50
N LYS A 46 -1.14 5.56 -20.50
CA LYS A 46 0.30 5.29 -20.56
C LYS A 46 1.03 6.63 -20.72
N SER A 47 1.53 7.19 -19.61
CA SER A 47 2.45 8.32 -19.67
C SER A 47 3.82 7.86 -20.20
N PRO A 48 4.43 8.57 -21.15
CA PRO A 48 5.77 8.23 -21.62
C PRO A 48 6.79 8.39 -20.47
N HIS A 49 7.77 7.48 -20.40
CA HIS A 49 8.81 7.51 -19.36
C HIS A 49 9.57 8.84 -19.31
N GLU A 50 9.70 9.50 -20.46
CA GLU A 50 10.41 10.76 -20.67
C GLU A 50 9.86 11.94 -19.87
N VAL A 51 8.60 11.89 -19.45
CA VAL A 51 7.95 12.96 -18.65
C VAL A 51 7.59 12.52 -17.24
N THR A 52 7.99 11.29 -16.86
CA THR A 52 7.53 10.64 -15.63
C THR A 52 8.65 10.63 -14.59
N ALA A 53 8.30 10.93 -13.35
CA ALA A 53 9.07 10.64 -12.16
C ALA A 53 8.46 9.44 -11.44
N LEU A 54 9.28 8.62 -10.81
CA LEU A 54 8.83 7.50 -9.99
C LEU A 54 9.00 7.85 -8.52
N LEU A 55 7.93 7.75 -7.74
CA LEU A 55 7.92 7.93 -6.31
C LEU A 55 7.86 6.57 -5.62
N ILE A 56 8.72 6.32 -4.64
CA ILE A 56 8.72 5.11 -3.81
C ILE A 56 8.61 5.55 -2.34
N THR A 57 7.73 4.93 -1.57
CA THR A 57 7.55 5.19 -0.13
C THR A 57 7.94 4.01 0.74
N ASP A 58 8.08 2.79 0.19
CA ASP A 58 8.55 1.61 0.92
C ASP A 58 10.09 1.54 0.93
N PRO A 59 10.76 1.67 2.09
CA PRO A 59 12.21 1.62 2.19
C PRO A 59 12.80 0.27 1.77
N LYS A 60 12.08 -0.85 1.96
CA LYS A 60 12.57 -2.18 1.54
C LYS A 60 12.60 -2.30 0.04
N LEU A 61 11.54 -1.83 -0.61
CA LEU A 61 11.47 -1.78 -2.06
C LEU A 61 12.56 -0.86 -2.63
N ALA A 62 12.70 0.34 -2.07
CA ALA A 62 13.73 1.28 -2.49
C ALA A 62 15.14 0.69 -2.36
N THR A 63 15.45 0.06 -1.22
CA THR A 63 16.74 -0.60 -0.97
C THR A 63 16.97 -1.80 -1.89
N ALA A 64 15.93 -2.59 -2.18
CA ALA A 64 16.05 -3.75 -3.07
C ALA A 64 16.30 -3.34 -4.55
N LEU A 65 15.69 -2.24 -5.00
CA LEU A 65 15.84 -1.77 -6.37
C LEU A 65 17.05 -0.85 -6.58
N VAL A 66 17.46 -0.14 -5.52
CA VAL A 66 18.61 0.78 -5.52
C VAL A 66 19.52 0.46 -4.32
N PRO A 67 20.23 -0.69 -4.31
CA PRO A 67 21.11 -1.07 -3.20
C PRO A 67 22.18 -0.02 -2.87
N GLU A 68 22.65 0.70 -3.89
CA GLU A 68 23.65 1.77 -3.76
C GLU A 68 23.14 3.02 -3.00
N ALA A 69 21.85 3.09 -2.67
CA ALA A 69 21.26 4.17 -1.89
C ALA A 69 20.79 3.72 -0.50
N ALA A 70 21.10 2.49 -0.08
CA ALA A 70 20.65 1.90 1.18
C ALA A 70 21.06 2.72 2.42
N ASP A 71 22.23 3.34 2.38
CA ASP A 71 22.79 4.21 3.42
C ASP A 71 22.06 5.57 3.53
N ARG A 72 21.46 6.03 2.43
CA ARG A 72 20.68 7.27 2.36
C ARG A 72 19.20 7.07 2.75
N ILE A 73 18.73 5.83 2.83
CA ILE A 73 17.34 5.50 3.14
C ILE A 73 17.22 5.22 4.64
N GLN A 74 16.51 6.08 5.36
CA GLN A 74 16.35 5.92 6.79
C GLN A 74 15.42 4.73 7.12
N GLN A 75 15.90 3.78 7.92
CA GLN A 75 15.11 2.66 8.42
C GLN A 75 14.54 2.96 9.81
N GLY A 76 13.49 3.77 9.88
CA GLY A 76 12.76 4.06 11.12
C GLY A 76 13.01 5.47 11.70
N LEU A 77 12.28 5.84 12.75
CA LEU A 77 12.32 7.19 13.32
C LEU A 77 13.27 7.28 14.54
N PRO A 78 14.02 8.38 14.72
CA PRO A 78 15.05 8.47 15.78
C PRO A 78 14.52 8.33 17.21
N TRP A 79 13.28 8.74 17.45
CA TRP A 79 12.62 8.80 18.76
C TRP A 79 11.72 7.58 19.05
N ALA A 80 11.60 6.63 18.13
CA ALA A 80 10.93 5.35 18.35
C ALA A 80 11.95 4.20 18.35
N PRO A 81 12.88 4.14 19.34
CA PRO A 81 13.95 3.16 19.39
C PRO A 81 13.49 1.77 19.84
N GLU A 82 12.25 1.63 20.30
CA GLU A 82 11.70 0.31 20.61
C GLU A 82 11.66 -0.52 19.33
N GLN A 83 12.47 -1.58 19.33
CA GLN A 83 12.60 -2.54 18.24
C GLN A 83 11.26 -3.24 18.05
N LEU A 84 10.42 -2.66 17.22
CA LEU A 84 9.44 -3.43 16.50
C LEU A 84 10.22 -4.52 15.72
N GLU A 85 9.63 -5.71 15.60
CA GLU A 85 10.30 -6.88 15.00
C GLU A 85 10.94 -6.57 13.64
N GLN A 86 10.44 -5.55 12.93
CA GLN A 86 11.09 -4.96 11.77
C GLN A 86 11.10 -3.42 11.83
N PRO A 87 12.20 -2.73 11.47
CA PRO A 87 12.28 -1.25 11.48
C PRO A 87 11.18 -0.53 10.67
N ARG A 88 10.63 -1.20 9.65
CA ARG A 88 9.49 -0.72 8.84
C ARG A 88 8.15 -0.68 9.58
N ASP A 89 8.08 -1.32 10.74
CA ASP A 89 6.85 -1.31 11.52
C ASP A 89 6.71 0.01 12.27
N ALA A 90 7.78 0.81 12.41
CA ALA A 90 7.72 2.10 13.11
C ALA A 90 6.81 3.10 12.40
N TYR A 91 6.80 3.05 11.06
CA TYR A 91 5.91 3.87 10.25
C TYR A 91 5.55 3.23 8.91
N ARG A 92 4.43 3.65 8.35
CA ARG A 92 4.06 3.38 6.96
C ARG A 92 3.67 4.68 6.27
N LEU A 93 4.32 4.97 5.17
CA LEU A 93 4.02 6.11 4.32
C LEU A 93 3.24 5.66 3.08
N SER A 94 2.20 6.39 2.72
CA SER A 94 1.40 6.11 1.53
C SER A 94 1.04 7.40 0.81
N LEU A 95 1.18 7.40 -0.51
CA LEU A 95 0.69 8.51 -1.34
C LEU A 95 -0.83 8.37 -1.52
N ILE A 96 -1.57 9.41 -1.14
CA ILE A 96 -3.04 9.41 -1.20
C ILE A 96 -3.53 10.22 -2.40
N ASN A 97 -2.97 11.42 -2.59
CA ASN A 97 -3.35 12.29 -3.71
C ASN A 97 -2.12 12.89 -4.38
N VAL A 98 -2.29 13.22 -5.66
CA VAL A 98 -1.41 14.11 -6.41
C VAL A 98 -2.27 15.22 -7.01
N ASP A 99 -1.90 16.47 -6.76
CA ASP A 99 -2.64 17.67 -7.20
C ASP A 99 -4.13 17.64 -6.85
N GLY A 100 -4.44 17.13 -5.65
CA GLY A 100 -5.82 17.01 -5.15
C GLY A 100 -6.62 15.88 -5.79
N ARG A 101 -6.02 15.06 -6.67
CA ARG A 101 -6.64 13.88 -7.26
C ARG A 101 -6.15 12.63 -6.55
N LYS A 102 -7.08 11.75 -6.18
CA LYS A 102 -6.73 10.46 -5.58
C LYS A 102 -5.85 9.66 -6.52
N VAL A 103 -4.77 9.11 -5.98
CA VAL A 103 -4.04 8.06 -6.69
C VAL A 103 -4.99 6.85 -6.76
N TYR A 104 -5.24 6.37 -7.97
CA TYR A 104 -6.34 5.44 -8.28
C TYR A 104 -6.35 4.21 -7.35
N GLN A 105 -7.26 4.18 -6.37
CA GLN A 105 -7.55 3.00 -5.56
C GLN A 105 -8.67 2.24 -6.29
N GLY A 106 -8.42 0.99 -6.67
CA GLY A 106 -9.39 0.18 -7.42
C GLY A 106 -10.78 0.09 -6.77
N GLN A 107 -11.77 -0.40 -7.51
CA GLN A 107 -13.18 -0.47 -7.08
C GLN A 107 -13.43 -1.29 -5.80
N CYS A 108 -12.47 -2.10 -5.36
CA CYS A 108 -12.48 -2.72 -4.04
C CYS A 108 -11.99 -1.69 -3.01
N LEU A 109 -12.95 -1.07 -2.34
CA LEU A 109 -12.76 -0.24 -1.16
C LEU A 109 -12.04 -1.04 -0.07
N ASP A 110 -10.72 -0.92 -0.05
CA ASP A 110 -9.94 -0.82 1.18
C ASP A 110 -8.60 -0.22 0.80
N THR A 111 -8.20 0.79 1.56
CA THR A 111 -6.93 1.55 1.54
C THR A 111 -5.73 0.77 0.99
N LEU A 112 -5.64 0.59 -0.33
CA LEU A 112 -4.45 -0.02 -0.94
C LEU A 112 -3.34 0.99 -0.75
N ILE A 113 -2.31 0.55 -0.03
CA ILE A 113 -1.14 1.35 0.23
C ILE A 113 -0.41 1.55 -1.09
N THR A 114 -0.29 2.81 -1.47
CA THR A 114 0.47 3.23 -2.63
C THR A 114 1.93 3.35 -2.23
N ASP A 115 2.64 2.23 -2.30
CA ASP A 115 4.09 2.15 -2.02
C ASP A 115 4.93 2.67 -3.20
N VAL A 116 4.35 2.72 -4.40
CA VAL A 116 4.99 3.19 -5.63
C VAL A 116 4.01 3.94 -6.52
N CYS A 117 4.42 5.08 -7.05
CA CYS A 117 3.61 5.85 -7.99
C CYS A 117 4.44 6.50 -9.11
N GLU A 118 4.02 6.29 -10.36
CA GLU A 118 4.45 7.06 -11.54
C GLU A 118 3.66 8.38 -11.58
N VAL A 119 4.37 9.50 -11.51
CA VAL A 119 3.80 10.86 -11.48
C VAL A 119 4.44 11.71 -12.56
N ARG A 120 3.69 12.63 -13.18
CA ARG A 120 4.26 13.57 -14.14
C ARG A 120 5.27 14.50 -13.46
N ALA A 121 6.37 14.77 -14.14
CA ALA A 121 7.38 15.73 -13.70
C ALA A 121 6.82 17.16 -13.62
N GLY A 122 7.49 18.01 -12.85
CA GLY A 122 7.14 19.41 -12.60
C GLY A 122 6.82 19.69 -11.14
N ASN A 123 6.21 20.85 -10.88
CA ASN A 123 5.72 21.21 -9.55
C ASN A 123 4.45 20.41 -9.25
N ARG A 124 4.44 19.68 -8.14
CA ARG A 124 3.34 18.81 -7.72
C ARG A 124 2.99 19.07 -6.25
N ARG A 125 1.70 18.94 -5.93
CA ARG A 125 1.22 18.85 -4.54
C ARG A 125 0.90 17.40 -4.22
N LEU A 126 1.68 16.78 -3.33
CA LEU A 126 1.46 15.42 -2.86
C LEU A 126 0.70 15.46 -1.53
N SER A 127 -0.38 14.68 -1.41
CA SER A 127 -0.98 14.39 -0.10
C SER A 127 -0.57 12.98 0.29
N VAL A 128 0.07 12.84 1.45
CA VAL A 128 0.52 11.55 1.97
C VAL A 128 -0.12 11.25 3.32
N GLN A 129 -0.29 9.98 3.61
CA GLN A 129 -0.69 9.47 4.92
C GLN A 129 0.51 8.78 5.55
N VAL A 130 0.81 9.18 6.78
CA VAL A 130 1.78 8.54 7.67
C VAL A 130 1.00 7.78 8.73
N MET A 131 1.18 6.47 8.78
CA MET A 131 0.77 5.64 9.90
C MET A 131 1.97 5.40 10.79
N LEU A 132 1.92 5.84 12.04
CA LEU A 132 2.95 5.60 13.06
C LEU A 132 2.50 4.47 13.99
N TYR A 133 3.46 3.68 14.44
CA TYR A 133 3.25 2.60 15.42
C TYR A 133 4.28 2.74 16.54
N GLY A 134 3.83 2.53 17.77
CA GLY A 134 4.68 2.55 18.96
C GLY A 134 3.92 2.12 20.21
N PRO A 135 4.50 2.30 21.42
CA PRO A 135 3.90 1.90 22.70
C PRO A 135 2.52 2.52 22.96
N TRP A 136 2.29 3.71 22.42
CA TRP A 136 1.02 4.44 22.43
C TRP A 136 -0.01 3.91 21.42
N GLY A 137 0.28 2.82 20.72
CA GLY A 137 -0.58 2.23 19.69
C GLY A 137 -0.37 2.85 18.30
N ARG A 138 -1.45 2.96 17.53
CA ARG A 138 -1.45 3.40 16.13
C ARG A 138 -1.88 4.87 16.02
N ARG A 139 -1.13 5.68 15.28
CA ARG A 139 -1.48 7.09 14.99
C ARG A 139 -1.41 7.40 13.50
N SER A 140 -2.44 8.04 12.95
CA SER A 140 -2.47 8.49 11.55
C SER A 140 -2.24 10.00 11.47
N LEU A 141 -1.35 10.42 10.58
CA LEU A 141 -1.06 11.81 10.27
C LEU A 141 -1.18 12.02 8.76
N GLY A 142 -1.89 13.06 8.33
CA GLY A 142 -1.90 13.51 6.94
C GLY A 142 -0.91 14.65 6.74
N GLN A 143 -0.19 14.67 5.62
CA GLN A 143 0.66 15.78 5.23
C GLN A 143 0.48 16.13 3.76
N ASP A 144 0.40 17.43 3.48
CA ASP A 144 0.49 17.97 2.13
C ASP A 144 1.90 18.52 1.91
N VAL A 145 2.53 18.11 0.81
CA VAL A 145 3.92 18.45 0.48
C VAL A 145 3.95 19.03 -0.93
N GLN A 146 4.59 20.19 -1.08
CA GLN A 146 4.89 20.76 -2.38
C GLN A 146 6.28 20.28 -2.81
N VAL A 147 6.37 19.70 -4.00
CA VAL A 147 7.62 19.15 -4.54
C VAL A 147 7.84 19.58 -5.97
N ASN A 148 9.11 19.63 -6.39
CA ASN A 148 9.49 19.77 -7.79
C ASN A 148 10.14 18.46 -8.24
N LEU A 149 9.44 17.73 -9.12
CA LEU A 149 9.90 16.44 -9.63
C LEU A 149 10.58 16.62 -10.98
N LYS A 150 11.81 16.12 -11.10
CA LYS A 150 12.49 16.01 -12.39
C LYS A 150 11.98 14.79 -13.15
N ALA A 151 11.87 14.93 -14.46
CA ALA A 151 11.56 13.81 -15.33
C ALA A 151 12.67 12.75 -15.25
N GLN A 152 12.31 11.50 -15.57
CA GLN A 152 13.23 10.37 -15.59
C GLN A 152 14.01 10.22 -14.28
N THR A 153 13.40 10.54 -13.14
CA THR A 153 14.05 10.46 -11.82
C THR A 153 13.23 9.56 -10.90
N VAL A 154 13.92 8.66 -10.20
CA VAL A 154 13.40 7.86 -9.10
C VAL A 154 13.64 8.63 -7.81
N TYR A 155 12.57 8.89 -7.08
CA TYR A 155 12.57 9.52 -5.77
C TYR A 155 12.12 8.54 -4.70
N PHE A 156 12.75 8.64 -3.54
CA PHE A 156 12.27 8.09 -2.30
C PHE A 156 11.58 9.20 -1.50
N LEU A 157 10.36 8.96 -1.06
CA LEU A 157 9.72 9.79 -0.05
C LEU A 157 10.02 9.17 1.30
N ASP A 158 10.84 9.86 2.08
CA ASP A 158 11.23 9.47 3.42
C ASP A 158 10.40 10.22 4.46
N ILE A 159 10.41 9.73 5.69
CA ILE A 159 9.90 10.42 6.86
C ILE A 159 11.05 10.73 7.80
N VAL A 160 11.26 12.01 8.08
CA VAL A 160 12.23 12.50 9.05
C VAL A 160 11.51 13.03 10.29
N GLY A 161 12.11 12.85 11.47
CA GLY A 161 11.62 13.50 12.69
C GLY A 161 11.76 15.02 12.58
N SER A 162 10.70 15.77 12.91
CA SER A 162 10.74 17.23 12.92
C SER A 162 10.96 17.76 14.34
N GLY A 163 12.23 17.73 14.77
CA GLY A 163 12.67 18.20 16.09
C GLY A 163 12.61 17.13 17.19
N ASP A 164 12.64 17.59 18.45
CA ASP A 164 12.78 16.73 19.63
C ASP A 164 11.44 16.18 20.17
N ARG A 165 10.32 16.42 19.46
CA ARG A 165 8.98 16.07 19.94
C ARG A 165 8.47 14.77 19.29
N GLU A 166 8.06 13.82 20.13
CA GLU A 166 7.42 12.58 19.70
C GLU A 166 6.21 12.82 18.79
N GLY A 167 6.14 12.08 17.69
CA GLY A 167 5.08 12.20 16.69
C GLY A 167 5.16 13.42 15.77
N ALA A 168 6.17 14.28 15.93
CA ALA A 168 6.49 15.32 14.96
C ALA A 168 7.33 14.71 13.83
N VAL A 169 6.73 14.61 12.65
CA VAL A 169 7.38 14.06 11.46
C VAL A 169 7.18 14.98 10.26
N GLN A 170 8.11 14.93 9.32
CA GLN A 170 8.06 15.63 8.05
C GLN A 170 8.42 14.66 6.93
N VAL A 171 7.85 14.90 5.77
CA VAL A 171 8.14 14.11 4.57
C VAL A 171 9.28 14.77 3.82
N LYS A 172 10.32 14.00 3.53
CA LYS A 172 11.49 14.44 2.77
C LYS A 172 11.52 13.73 1.42
N LEU A 173 11.85 14.46 0.37
CA LEU A 173 12.05 13.89 -0.96
C LEU A 173 13.55 13.69 -1.21
N GLU A 174 13.96 12.46 -1.53
CA GLU A 174 15.36 12.11 -1.82
C GLU A 174 15.48 11.55 -3.25
N PRO A 175 16.29 12.17 -4.14
CA PRO A 175 16.56 11.61 -5.46
C PRO A 175 17.52 10.41 -5.36
N LEU A 176 17.09 9.27 -5.87
CA LEU A 176 17.87 8.04 -5.81
C LEU A 176 18.72 7.82 -7.06
N ARG A 177 18.11 7.86 -8.25
CA ARG A 177 18.74 7.56 -9.55
C ARG A 177 17.84 7.96 -10.73
N ASN A 178 18.33 7.75 -11.95
CA ASN A 178 17.53 7.90 -13.15
C ASN A 178 16.50 6.76 -13.31
N TYR A 179 15.31 7.12 -13.74
CA TYR A 179 14.20 6.22 -14.05
C TYR A 179 14.26 5.82 -15.53
N THR A 180 14.60 4.56 -15.79
CA THR A 180 14.74 4.00 -17.14
C THR A 180 13.71 2.87 -17.37
N PRO A 181 13.43 2.48 -18.63
CA PRO A 181 12.59 1.32 -18.92
C PRO A 181 13.06 0.03 -18.25
N GLU A 182 14.38 -0.19 -18.16
CA GLU A 182 14.97 -1.37 -17.52
C GLU A 182 14.73 -1.35 -16.00
N PHE A 183 14.86 -0.17 -15.37
CA PHE A 183 14.54 -0.01 -13.96
C PHE A 183 13.07 -0.30 -13.69
N ARG A 184 12.18 0.22 -14.54
CA ARG A 184 10.75 -0.06 -14.45
C ARG A 184 10.44 -1.54 -14.57
N GLN A 185 11.11 -2.25 -15.49
CA GLN A 185 10.93 -3.69 -15.65
C GLN A 185 11.37 -4.44 -14.38
N ARG A 186 12.54 -4.10 -13.81
CA ARG A 186 13.01 -4.66 -12.52
C ARG A 186 12.02 -4.43 -11.38
N LEU A 187 11.42 -3.24 -11.29
CA LEU A 187 10.37 -2.93 -10.32
C LEU A 187 9.14 -3.82 -10.51
N LEU A 188 8.65 -3.97 -11.74
CA LEU A 188 7.51 -4.84 -12.05
C LEU A 188 7.80 -6.30 -11.70
N ASP A 189 8.99 -6.79 -12.02
CA ASP A 189 9.40 -8.16 -11.73
C ASP A 189 9.56 -8.39 -10.23
N TRP A 190 10.13 -7.42 -9.51
CA TRP A 190 10.19 -7.47 -8.05
C TRP A 190 8.79 -7.52 -7.44
N GLN A 191 7.86 -6.67 -7.90
CA GLN A 191 6.48 -6.66 -7.41
C GLN A 191 5.81 -8.01 -7.66
N ARG A 192 5.97 -8.60 -8.85
CA ARG A 192 5.43 -9.94 -9.17
C ARG A 192 5.97 -11.02 -8.24
N ALA A 193 7.26 -10.99 -7.93
CA ALA A 193 7.91 -11.99 -7.08
C ALA A 193 7.58 -11.84 -5.58
N HIS A 194 7.30 -10.63 -5.12
CA HIS A 194 7.17 -10.31 -3.68
C HIS A 194 5.76 -9.91 -3.25
N THR A 195 4.78 -9.89 -4.15
CA THR A 195 3.38 -9.64 -3.83
C THR A 195 2.56 -10.91 -4.04
N THR A 196 1.88 -11.35 -2.98
CA THR A 196 1.02 -12.53 -3.03
C THR A 196 -0.32 -12.18 -3.65
N GLY A 197 -0.35 -12.18 -4.98
CA GLY A 197 -1.56 -12.20 -5.81
C GLY A 197 -1.26 -13.04 -7.03
N ARG A 198 -1.98 -14.14 -7.25
CA ARG A 198 -1.77 -15.03 -8.40
C ARG A 198 -1.83 -14.21 -9.68
N SER A 199 -0.76 -14.23 -10.49
CA SER A 199 -0.75 -13.65 -11.83
C SER A 199 -1.93 -14.21 -12.63
N LEU A 200 -2.61 -13.34 -13.37
CA LEU A 200 -3.34 -13.81 -14.54
C LEU A 200 -2.26 -14.04 -15.60
N ASP A 201 -2.03 -15.31 -15.93
CA ASP A 201 -1.45 -15.72 -17.21
C ASP A 201 -2.37 -15.25 -18.36
#